data_AF-A0A5K1FL09-F1
#
_entry.id   AF-A0A5K1FL09-F1
#
_cell.length_a   1.000
_cell.length_b   1.000
_cell.length_c   1.000
_cell.angle_alpha   90.00
_cell.angle_beta   90.00
_cell.angle_gamma   90.00
#
_symmetry.space_group_name_H-M   'P 1'
#
loop_
_entity.id
_entity.type
_entity.pdbx_description
1 polymer ?
#
loop_
_entity_poly.entity_id
_entity_poly.type
_entity_poly.pdbx_seq_one_letter_code
_entity_poly.pdbx_strand_id
1 'polypeptide(L)' 'YRPTPFFILDEVDAALDNVNVAKIARFICSKSCTIDSNEGKDDKRFQCIVISLKDSFYEKAQALIGVCRDCDK' A
#
# COMPACT_ATOMS: atom_id res chain seq x y z
N TYR A 1 7.30 4.53 21.71
CA TYR A 1 6.84 4.08 20.38
C TYR A 1 5.44 4.66 20.14
N ARG A 2 5.21 5.40 19.05
CA ARG A 2 3.91 5.99 18.70
C ARG A 2 3.54 5.53 17.27
N PRO A 3 2.61 4.58 17.09
CA PRO A 3 2.27 4.07 15.78
C PRO A 3 1.52 5.15 14.97
N THR A 4 1.89 5.31 13.71
CA THR A 4 1.21 6.21 12.77
C THR A 4 -0.13 5.59 12.34
N PRO A 5 -1.21 6.37 12.21
CA PRO A 5 -2.50 5.86 11.75
C PRO A 5 -2.49 5.37 10.29
N PHE A 6 -1.68 5.96 9.41
CA PHE A 6 -1.52 5.52 8.02
C PHE A 6 -0.20 6.03 7.41
N PHE A 7 0.23 5.42 6.31
CA PHE A 7 1.41 5.83 5.54
C PHE A 7 1.02 6.25 4.12
N ILE A 8 1.74 7.23 3.58
CA ILE A 8 1.68 7.59 2.16
C ILE A 8 3.08 7.34 1.58
N LEU A 9 3.14 6.60 0.48
CA LEU A 9 4.35 6.32 -0.27
C LEU A 9 4.15 6.81 -1.70
N ASP A 10 4.98 7.75 -2.13
CA ASP A 10 4.93 8.32 -3.47
C ASP A 10 6.20 7.93 -4.24
N GLU A 11 6.03 7.43 -5.45
CA GLU A 11 7.11 7.08 -6.40
C GLU A 11 8.24 6.21 -5.82
N VAL A 12 7.91 5.33 -4.87
CA VAL A 12 8.90 4.43 -4.22
C VAL A 12 9.53 3.43 -5.19
N ASP A 13 8.88 3.21 -6.33
CA ASP A 13 9.33 2.38 -7.43
C ASP A 13 10.45 3.02 -8.29
N ALA A 14 10.64 4.34 -8.21
CA ALA A 14 11.77 5.04 -8.82
C ALA A 14 13.07 4.84 -8.01
N ALA A 15 12.97 4.72 -6.69
CA ALA A 15 14.12 4.55 -5.80
C ALA A 15 14.54 3.08 -5.58
N LEU A 16 13.72 2.11 -6.00
CA LEU A 16 13.90 0.69 -5.69
C LEU A 16 13.87 -0.20 -6.95
N ASP A 17 14.66 -1.26 -6.91
CA ASP A 17 14.64 -2.31 -7.93
C ASP A 17 13.38 -3.19 -7.82
N ASN A 18 13.10 -3.97 -8.87
CA ASN A 18 11.88 -4.77 -8.96
C ASN A 18 11.80 -5.84 -7.85
N VAL A 19 12.95 -6.33 -7.37
CA VAL A 19 13.00 -7.30 -6.27
C VAL A 19 12.54 -6.66 -4.96
N ASN A 20 13.01 -5.45 -4.63
CA ASN A 20 12.65 -4.79 -3.39
C ASN A 20 11.24 -4.19 -3.44
N VAL A 21 10.78 -3.71 -4.61
CA VAL A 21 9.38 -3.34 -4.84
C VAL A 21 8.44 -4.51 -4.49
N ALA A 22 8.74 -5.72 -4.99
CA ALA A 22 7.94 -6.90 -4.69
C ALA A 22 7.99 -7.34 -3.22
N LYS A 23 9.06 -7.03 -2.49
CA LYS A 23 9.17 -7.28 -1.05
C LYS A 23 8.31 -6.28 -0.25
N ILE A 24 8.38 -5.00 -0.60
CA ILE A 24 7.56 -3.95 0.05
C ILE A 24 6.08 -4.19 -0.19
N ALA A 25 5.68 -4.45 -1.44
CA ALA A 25 4.28 -4.73 -1.78
C ALA A 25 3.73 -5.92 -0.97
N ARG A 26 4.52 -6.99 -0.83
CA ARG A 26 4.17 -8.15 0.01
C ARG A 26 4.07 -7.80 1.49
N PHE A 27 5.01 -6.99 2.01
CA PHE A 27 4.99 -6.57 3.41
C PHE A 27 3.75 -5.73 3.75
N ILE A 28 3.44 -4.73 2.92
CA ILE A 28 2.26 -3.89 3.07
C ILE A 28 0.99 -4.74 3.02
N CYS A 29 0.85 -5.60 2.01
CA CYS A 29 -0.30 -6.49 1.87
C CYS A 29 -0.48 -7.41 3.09
N SER A 30 0.59 -8.07 3.57
CA SER A 30 0.52 -8.96 4.73
C SER A 30 0.15 -8.23 6.04
N LYS A 31 0.51 -6.95 6.19
CA LYS A 31 0.20 -6.15 7.37
C LYS A 31 -1.18 -5.50 7.32
N SER A 32 -1.71 -5.23 6.13
CA SER A 32 -3.06 -4.67 5.96
C SER A 32 -4.17 -5.72 6.10
N CYS A 33 -3.87 -7.01 5.92
CA CYS A 33 -4.87 -8.10 5.89
C CYS A 33 -5.20 -8.75 7.25
N THR A 34 -4.73 -8.25 8.39
CA THR A 34 -5.11 -8.77 9.73
C THR A 34 -6.53 -8.33 10.15
N ILE A 35 -7.49 -8.35 9.22
CA ILE A 35 -8.86 -7.84 9.42
C ILE A 35 -9.77 -8.88 10.10
N ASP A 36 -9.42 -10.18 10.06
CA ASP A 36 -10.37 -11.25 10.39
C ASP A 36 -9.99 -12.16 11.58
N SER A 37 -8.98 -11.80 12.39
CA SER A 37 -8.65 -12.58 13.59
C SER A 37 -9.53 -12.14 14.76
N ASN A 38 -10.69 -12.78 14.83
CA ASN A 38 -11.65 -12.70 15.92
C ASN A 38 -11.04 -13.26 17.22
N GLU A 39 -10.03 -12.62 17.82
CA GLU A 39 -9.52 -12.92 19.16
C GLU A 39 -8.73 -11.71 19.68
N GLY A 40 -9.31 -11.01 20.66
CA GLY A 40 -8.85 -9.70 21.08
C GLY A 40 -7.42 -9.67 21.61
N LYS A 41 -6.55 -8.88 20.96
CA LYS A 41 -5.53 -8.05 21.62
C LYS A 41 -4.87 -7.12 20.59
N ASP A 42 -5.23 -5.84 20.61
CA ASP A 42 -4.48 -4.74 19.95
C ASP A 42 -4.11 -4.95 18.46
N ASP A 43 -5.09 -5.29 17.62
CA ASP A 43 -4.87 -5.38 16.17
C ASP A 43 -4.61 -4.00 15.57
N LYS A 44 -3.33 -3.66 15.47
CA LYS A 44 -2.84 -2.43 14.85
C LYS A 44 -3.15 -2.46 13.36
N ARG A 45 -4.32 -1.91 13.00
CA ARG A 45 -4.74 -1.64 11.62
C ARG A 45 -3.66 -0.82 10.91
N PHE A 46 -2.94 -1.45 9.98
CA PHE A 46 -1.96 -0.79 9.13
C PHE A 46 -2.64 -0.35 7.83
N GLN A 47 -2.62 0.96 7.56
CA GLN A 47 -3.12 1.51 6.31
C GLN A 47 -1.96 2.16 5.54
N CYS A 48 -1.87 1.87 4.24
CA CYS A 48 -0.88 2.47 3.37
C CYS A 48 -1.52 2.86 2.03
N ILE A 49 -1.32 4.10 1.63
CA ILE A 49 -1.67 4.64 0.32
C ILE A 49 -0.37 4.68 -0.47
N VAL A 50 -0.34 3.99 -1.62
CA VAL A 50 0.84 3.96 -2.49
C VAL A 50 0.48 4.56 -3.84
N ILE A 51 1.32 5.49 -4.28
CA ILE A 51 1.29 6.10 -5.61
C ILE A 51 2.52 5.55 -6.35
N SER A 52 2.28 4.81 -7.42
CA SER A 52 3.30 4.06 -8.15
C SER A 52 2.82 3.87 -9.58
N LEU A 53 3.76 3.87 -10.54
CA LEU A 53 3.47 3.60 -11.95
C LEU A 53 3.75 2.14 -12.33
N LYS A 54 4.46 1.36 -11.49
CA LYS A 54 4.70 -0.07 -11.73
C LYS A 54 3.51 -0.98 -11.39
N ASP A 55 3.08 -1.75 -12.39
CA ASP A 55 2.04 -2.78 -12.31
C ASP A 55 2.29 -3.80 -11.19
N SER A 56 3.53 -4.27 -11.07
CA SER A 56 3.94 -5.24 -10.05
C SER A 56 3.72 -4.79 -8.61
N PHE A 57 3.57 -3.48 -8.37
CA PHE A 57 3.28 -2.92 -7.07
C PHE A 57 1.78 -2.95 -6.79
N TYR A 58 0.98 -2.38 -7.70
CA TYR A 58 -0.45 -2.18 -7.47
C TYR A 58 -1.32 -3.42 -7.79
N GLU A 59 -0.79 -4.43 -8.47
CA GLU A 59 -1.46 -5.72 -8.71
C GLU A 59 -1.96 -6.39 -7.41
N LYS A 60 -1.26 -6.17 -6.30
CA LYS A 60 -1.56 -6.76 -4.98
C LYS A 60 -2.34 -5.81 -4.07
N ALA A 61 -2.77 -4.67 -4.58
CA ALA A 61 -3.51 -3.68 -3.80
C ALA A 61 -4.92 -4.19 -3.48
N GLN A 62 -5.43 -3.81 -2.31
CA GLN A 62 -6.83 -4.09 -1.93
C GLN A 62 -7.84 -3.25 -2.73
N ALA A 63 -7.41 -2.07 -3.18
CA ALA A 63 -8.20 -1.16 -4.01
C ALA A 63 -7.26 -0.36 -4.93
N LEU A 64 -7.77 -0.01 -6.11
CA LEU A 64 -7.08 0.82 -7.10
C LEU A 64 -7.83 2.13 -7.30
N ILE A 65 -7.08 3.23 -7.39
CA ILE A 65 -7.62 4.56 -7.65
C ILE A 65 -7.01 5.06 -8.97
N GLY A 66 -7.84 5.16 -10.01
CA GLY A 66 -7.46 5.75 -11.29
C GLY A 66 -7.67 7.26 -11.26
N VAL A 67 -6.68 8.02 -11.71
CA VAL A 67 -6.76 9.49 -11.85
C VAL A 67 -6.58 9.83 -13.33
N CYS A 68 -7.52 10.56 -13.91
CA CYS A 68 -7.42 11.11 -15.25
C CYS A 68 -7.60 12.63 -15.20
N ARG A 69 -6.98 13.33 -16.15
CA ARG A 69 -7.25 14.76 -16.35
C ARG A 69 -8.59 14.90 -17.08
N ASP A 70 -9.43 15.81 -16.58
CA ASP A 70 -10.62 16.25 -17.30
C ASP A 70 -10.18 17.06 -18.53
N CYS A 71 -10.53 16.58 -19.72
CA CYS A 71 -10.14 17.17 -21.00
C CYS A 71 -11.15 18.20 -21.51
N ASP A 72 -12.32 18.32 -20.87
CA ASP A 72 -13.44 19.13 -21.34
C ASP A 72 -13.44 20.56 -20.73
N LYS A 73 -12.29 21.02 -20.20
CA LYS A 73 -12.07 22.38 -19.68
C LYS A 73 -10.75 23.00 -20.14
#